data_AF-E2SI77-F1
#
_entry.id   AF-E2SI77-F1
#
_cell.length_a   1.000
_cell.length_b   1.000
_cell.length_c   1.000
_cell.angle_alpha   90.00
_cell.angle_beta   90.00
_cell.angle_gamma   90.00
#
_symmetry.space_group_name_H-M   'P 1'
#
loop_
_entity.id
_entity.type
_entity.pdbx_description
1 polymer ?
#
loop_
_entity_poly.entity_id
_entity_poly.type
_entity_poly.pdbx_seq_one_letter_code
_entity_poly.pdbx_strand_id
1 'polypeptide(L)'
;MRKKNILKIHLLGEFYMENKNYRFPQETKKSTQLILLIAYLIMYRHTVVSKEKLIRILWKEDESDKPEGALRNLVYRARKELQKFYPDKEDVSFILSKGNTYAWNTEIPCEIDVVAMDQLCKAIETEENPDLCYKSCIDLLSNYMEDFMFEFHSQSWVELQKNYYDNILMRATNRTCKLLMEQERYDEVIKLCDILGFKHYANNHIHEYKLEAYRQTHQLSLALSYYHKVADMYYGRLGIEVTPLCREIYEDVVKCISSNPVDVHELEQQLKDDHRHDGTFYCDFDVFKNIYQMNLRSARRSSRSRYLVLLTMQQPEDLKEEIQQRESDILRDVITTELRKNDVFSKCSPFQYSLIIATASVEGCDKAISRIVDKFEQKKLVAESTLVYEYKHIS
;
A
#
# COMPACT_ATOMS: atom_id res chain seq x y z
N MET A 1 -38.17 -14.58 -23.33
CA MET A 1 -37.24 -13.43 -23.29
C MET A 1 -35.84 -13.91 -23.64
N ARG A 2 -35.33 -13.60 -24.84
CA ARG A 2 -33.96 -13.97 -25.22
C ARG A 2 -32.98 -13.23 -24.29
N LYS A 3 -32.14 -13.94 -23.54
CA LYS A 3 -31.05 -13.34 -22.74
C LYS A 3 -30.28 -12.40 -23.67
N LYS A 4 -30.33 -11.08 -23.41
CA LYS A 4 -29.44 -10.12 -24.08
C LYS A 4 -28.02 -10.64 -23.86
N ASN A 5 -27.22 -10.71 -24.93
CA ASN A 5 -25.83 -11.15 -24.84
C ASN A 5 -25.03 -10.01 -24.21
N ILE A 6 -25.09 -9.85 -22.89
CA ILE A 6 -24.47 -8.74 -22.18
C ILE A 6 -22.95 -8.88 -22.24
N LEU A 7 -22.26 -7.76 -22.46
CA LEU A 7 -20.81 -7.70 -22.47
C LEU A 7 -20.31 -7.42 -21.05
N LYS A 8 -19.53 -8.35 -20.49
CA LYS A 8 -18.87 -8.14 -19.21
C LYS A 8 -17.53 -7.46 -19.43
N ILE A 9 -17.24 -6.46 -18.63
CA ILE A 9 -16.05 -5.60 -18.76
C ILE A 9 -15.41 -5.55 -17.38
N HIS A 10 -14.13 -5.90 -17.36
CA HIS A 10 -13.30 -5.91 -16.17
C HIS A 10 -12.18 -4.89 -16.34
N LEU A 11 -12.15 -3.93 -15.42
CA LEU A 11 -11.21 -2.81 -15.33
C LEU A 11 -10.44 -2.82 -14.00
N LEU A 12 -10.92 -3.53 -12.98
CA LEU A 12 -10.17 -3.82 -11.76
C LEU A 12 -9.36 -5.10 -12.00
N GLY A 13 -8.04 -5.00 -11.83
CA GLY A 13 -7.12 -6.03 -12.27
C GLY A 13 -6.60 -5.83 -13.68
N GLU A 14 -6.29 -6.92 -14.35
CA GLU A 14 -5.95 -6.90 -15.77
C GLU A 14 -7.21 -6.59 -16.60
N PHE A 15 -7.10 -5.70 -17.58
CA PHE A 15 -8.23 -5.39 -18.45
C PHE A 15 -8.63 -6.60 -19.30
N TYR A 16 -9.91 -6.95 -19.23
CA TYR A 16 -10.53 -7.83 -20.21
C TYR A 16 -12.02 -7.57 -20.38
N MET A 17 -12.54 -8.05 -21.51
CA MET A 17 -13.95 -8.04 -21.83
C MET A 17 -14.35 -9.43 -22.28
N GLU A 18 -15.51 -9.92 -21.86
CA GLU A 18 -15.99 -11.23 -22.24
C GLU A 18 -17.50 -11.31 -22.42
N ASN A 19 -17.92 -12.24 -23.27
CA ASN A 19 -19.25 -12.81 -23.26
C ASN A 19 -19.17 -14.29 -23.67
N LYS A 20 -20.31 -14.95 -23.84
CA LYS A 20 -20.36 -16.38 -24.21
C LYS A 20 -19.61 -16.74 -25.51
N ASN A 21 -19.34 -15.77 -26.39
CA ASN A 21 -18.77 -16.01 -27.72
C ASN A 21 -17.26 -15.72 -27.78
N TYR A 22 -16.79 -14.74 -27.01
CA TYR A 22 -15.44 -14.19 -27.19
C TYR A 22 -14.91 -13.56 -25.91
N ARG A 23 -13.58 -13.51 -25.79
CA ARG A 23 -12.82 -12.80 -24.76
C ARG A 23 -11.72 -11.97 -25.41
N PHE A 24 -11.61 -10.71 -24.98
CA PHE A 24 -10.61 -9.75 -25.43
C PHE A 24 -9.85 -9.16 -24.22
N PRO A 25 -8.54 -8.95 -24.29
CA PRO A 25 -7.63 -9.38 -25.35
C PRO A 25 -7.44 -10.91 -25.37
N GLN A 26 -6.98 -11.46 -26.50
CA GLN A 26 -6.49 -12.84 -26.52
C GLN A 26 -5.06 -12.88 -25.98
N GLU A 27 -4.71 -13.89 -25.17
CA GLU A 27 -3.39 -14.03 -24.54
C GLU A 27 -2.22 -13.92 -25.53
N THR A 28 -2.41 -14.40 -26.76
CA THR A 28 -1.39 -14.41 -27.83
C THR A 28 -1.32 -13.11 -28.64
N LYS A 29 -2.25 -12.16 -28.46
CA LYS A 29 -2.38 -10.94 -29.28
C LYS A 29 -2.78 -9.71 -28.44
N LYS A 30 -1.93 -9.31 -27.50
CA LYS A 30 -2.13 -8.10 -26.69
C LYS A 30 -1.56 -6.86 -27.40
N SER A 31 -2.42 -6.09 -28.05
CA SER A 31 -2.05 -4.77 -28.55
C SER A 31 -2.39 -3.72 -27.50
N THR A 32 -1.37 -3.17 -26.83
CA THR A 32 -1.49 -2.14 -25.79
C THR A 32 -2.37 -0.97 -26.23
N GLN A 33 -2.08 -0.39 -27.40
CA GLN A 33 -2.84 0.74 -27.94
C GLN A 33 -4.31 0.41 -28.18
N LEU A 34 -4.59 -0.83 -28.59
CA LEU A 34 -5.97 -1.27 -28.84
C LEU A 34 -6.76 -1.40 -27.55
N ILE A 35 -6.13 -1.99 -26.52
CA ILE A 35 -6.69 -2.12 -25.18
C ILE A 35 -6.98 -0.73 -24.60
N LEU A 36 -5.99 0.17 -24.61
CA LEU A 36 -6.14 1.53 -24.10
C LEU A 36 -7.26 2.31 -24.80
N LEU A 37 -7.36 2.23 -26.13
CA LEU A 37 -8.44 2.89 -26.87
C LEU A 37 -9.82 2.38 -26.42
N ILE A 38 -9.99 1.06 -26.34
CA ILE A 38 -11.26 0.44 -26.00
C ILE A 38 -11.63 0.75 -24.55
N ALA A 39 -10.71 0.53 -23.61
CA ALA A 39 -10.90 0.80 -22.18
C ALA A 39 -11.24 2.28 -21.94
N TYR A 40 -10.54 3.21 -22.60
CA TYR A 40 -10.82 4.64 -22.49
C TYR A 40 -12.24 4.98 -22.98
N LEU A 41 -12.63 4.50 -24.17
CA LEU A 41 -13.98 4.77 -24.69
C LEU A 41 -15.08 4.18 -23.81
N ILE A 42 -14.84 3.03 -23.17
CA ILE A 42 -15.78 2.40 -22.23
C ILE A 42 -15.88 3.20 -20.92
N MET A 43 -14.73 3.59 -20.35
CA MET A 43 -14.67 4.38 -19.13
C MET A 43 -15.46 5.69 -19.29
N TYR A 44 -15.30 6.33 -20.45
CA TYR A 44 -15.95 7.58 -20.80
C TYR A 44 -17.15 7.39 -21.75
N ARG A 45 -17.85 6.24 -21.67
CA ARG A 45 -18.91 5.82 -22.63
C ARG A 45 -20.07 6.79 -22.84
N HIS A 46 -20.33 7.66 -21.87
CA HIS A 46 -21.39 8.68 -21.95
C HIS A 46 -20.91 10.02 -22.51
N THR A 47 -19.69 10.05 -23.04
CA THR A 47 -19.07 11.26 -23.58
C THR A 47 -18.61 11.03 -25.02
N VAL A 48 -18.54 12.13 -25.77
CA VAL A 48 -17.96 12.16 -27.12
C VAL A 48 -16.52 12.66 -27.01
N VAL A 49 -15.57 11.91 -27.55
CA VAL A 49 -14.13 12.17 -27.43
C VAL A 49 -13.55 12.61 -28.76
N SER A 50 -12.79 13.71 -28.78
CA SER A 50 -12.15 14.19 -30.02
C SER A 50 -10.94 13.32 -30.41
N LYS A 51 -10.62 13.31 -31.71
CA LYS A 51 -9.42 12.64 -32.23
C LYS A 51 -8.15 13.13 -31.55
N GLU A 52 -8.03 14.44 -31.37
CA GLU A 52 -6.87 15.09 -30.78
C GLU A 52 -6.67 14.63 -29.34
N LYS A 53 -7.76 14.50 -28.57
CA LYS A 53 -7.70 13.99 -27.20
C LYS A 53 -7.28 12.52 -27.16
N LEU A 54 -7.84 11.67 -28.04
CA LEU A 54 -7.44 10.26 -28.11
C LEU A 54 -5.97 10.11 -28.53
N ILE A 55 -5.49 10.92 -29.47
CA ILE A 55 -4.09 10.89 -29.90
C ILE A 55 -3.15 11.16 -28.72
N ARG A 56 -3.42 12.22 -27.94
CA ARG A 56 -2.61 12.58 -26.77
C ARG A 56 -2.61 11.54 -25.65
N ILE A 57 -3.69 10.77 -25.54
CA ILE A 57 -3.84 9.75 -24.49
C ILE A 57 -3.15 8.45 -24.89
N LEU A 58 -3.22 8.12 -26.19
CA LEU A 58 -2.70 6.85 -26.71
C LEU A 58 -1.20 6.92 -26.98
N TRP A 59 -0.72 8.03 -27.52
CA TRP A 59 0.68 8.20 -27.91
C TRP A 59 1.33 9.32 -27.11
N LYS A 60 2.57 9.09 -26.67
CA LYS A 60 3.42 10.18 -26.16
C LYS A 60 3.79 11.13 -27.29
N GLU A 61 4.16 12.36 -26.95
CA GLU A 61 4.72 13.31 -27.93
C GLU A 61 5.90 12.60 -28.65
N ASP A 62 5.92 12.69 -29.98
CA ASP A 62 6.88 12.08 -30.91
C ASP A 62 6.74 10.57 -31.24
N GLU A 63 5.73 9.84 -30.74
CA GLU A 63 5.57 8.40 -31.07
C GLU A 63 4.93 8.11 -32.45
N SER A 64 4.47 9.12 -33.20
CA SER A 64 3.87 8.92 -34.52
C SER A 64 4.02 10.11 -35.46
N ASP A 65 4.62 9.87 -36.63
CA ASP A 65 4.71 10.86 -37.72
C ASP A 65 3.35 11.21 -38.34
N LYS A 66 2.34 10.32 -38.19
CA LYS A 66 0.97 10.46 -38.77
C LYS A 66 -0.11 9.96 -37.80
N PRO A 67 -0.32 10.65 -36.66
CA PRO A 67 -1.14 10.14 -35.55
C PRO A 67 -2.62 9.97 -35.92
N GLU A 68 -3.18 10.82 -36.77
CA GLU A 68 -4.57 10.67 -37.22
C GLU A 68 -4.80 9.40 -38.04
N GLY A 69 -3.86 9.07 -38.93
CA GLY A 69 -3.90 7.85 -39.73
C GLY A 69 -3.77 6.60 -38.86
N ALA A 70 -2.87 6.66 -37.87
CA ALA A 70 -2.69 5.61 -36.87
C ALA A 70 -3.98 5.39 -36.06
N LEU A 71 -4.60 6.46 -35.56
CA LEU A 71 -5.87 6.38 -34.83
C LEU A 71 -6.99 5.80 -35.69
N ARG A 72 -7.13 6.23 -36.95
CA ARG A 72 -8.15 5.68 -37.86
C ARG A 72 -7.98 4.17 -38.06
N ASN A 73 -6.74 3.72 -38.26
CA ASN A 73 -6.42 2.30 -38.38
C ASN A 73 -6.66 1.54 -37.08
N LEU A 74 -6.35 2.14 -35.92
CA LEU A 74 -6.58 1.55 -34.61
C LEU A 74 -8.08 1.36 -34.33
N VAL A 75 -8.91 2.37 -34.61
CA VAL A 75 -10.38 2.29 -34.45
C VAL A 75 -10.96 1.24 -35.38
N TYR A 76 -10.48 1.15 -36.62
CA TYR A 76 -10.92 0.10 -37.55
C TYR A 76 -10.61 -1.31 -37.00
N ARG A 77 -9.39 -1.51 -36.46
CA ARG A 77 -9.03 -2.76 -35.78
C ARG A 77 -9.90 -3.02 -34.55
N ALA A 78 -10.18 -1.99 -33.74
CA ALA A 78 -11.03 -2.11 -32.56
C ALA A 78 -12.44 -2.59 -32.94
N ARG A 79 -13.05 -2.00 -33.97
CA ARG A 79 -14.35 -2.44 -34.48
C ARG A 79 -14.33 -3.90 -34.94
N LYS A 80 -13.30 -4.31 -35.68
CA LYS A 80 -13.14 -5.71 -36.12
C LYS A 80 -12.98 -6.69 -34.97
N GLU A 81 -12.23 -6.32 -33.93
CA GLU A 81 -12.08 -7.16 -32.74
C GLU A 81 -13.38 -7.22 -31.94
N LEU A 82 -14.04 -6.08 -31.73
CA LEU A 82 -15.31 -6.01 -30.98
C LEU A 82 -16.46 -6.75 -31.69
N GLN A 83 -16.46 -6.82 -33.02
CA GLN A 83 -17.45 -7.56 -33.80
C GLN A 83 -17.50 -9.06 -33.43
N LYS A 84 -16.39 -9.64 -32.97
CA LYS A 84 -16.31 -11.05 -32.58
C LYS A 84 -17.19 -11.39 -31.37
N PHE A 85 -17.55 -10.41 -30.53
CA PHE A 85 -18.49 -10.60 -29.44
C PHE A 85 -19.92 -10.91 -29.94
N TYR A 86 -20.26 -10.48 -31.16
CA TYR A 86 -21.59 -10.62 -31.76
C TYR A 86 -21.47 -11.11 -33.22
N PRO A 87 -21.02 -12.36 -33.45
CA PRO A 87 -20.74 -12.87 -34.79
C PRO A 87 -22.00 -12.88 -35.68
N ASP A 88 -23.18 -13.09 -35.10
CA ASP A 88 -24.45 -13.18 -35.82
C ASP A 88 -25.07 -11.80 -36.17
N LYS A 89 -24.39 -10.69 -35.87
CA LYS A 89 -24.91 -9.33 -36.09
C LYS A 89 -23.87 -8.40 -36.71
N GLU A 90 -23.70 -8.46 -38.02
CA GLU A 90 -22.68 -7.70 -38.75
C GLU A 90 -22.84 -6.16 -38.64
N ASP A 91 -24.04 -5.66 -38.34
CA ASP A 91 -24.35 -4.22 -38.28
C ASP A 91 -24.14 -3.57 -36.89
N VAL A 92 -23.58 -4.28 -35.91
CA VAL A 92 -23.38 -3.71 -34.56
C VAL A 92 -22.18 -2.77 -34.56
N SER A 93 -22.46 -1.46 -34.56
CA SER A 93 -21.41 -0.45 -34.39
C SER A 93 -21.08 -0.25 -32.91
N PHE A 94 -19.93 -0.75 -32.46
CA PHE A 94 -19.46 -0.58 -31.07
C PHE A 94 -18.86 0.80 -30.78
N ILE A 95 -18.17 1.35 -31.77
CA ILE A 95 -17.55 2.67 -31.69
C ILE A 95 -18.21 3.54 -32.76
N LEU A 96 -18.92 4.56 -32.33
CA LEU A 96 -19.56 5.54 -33.20
C LEU A 96 -18.54 6.58 -33.66
N SER A 97 -18.68 7.06 -34.89
CA SER A 97 -17.89 8.17 -35.43
C SER A 97 -18.82 9.27 -35.93
N LYS A 98 -18.57 10.51 -35.50
CA LYS A 98 -19.28 11.69 -36.03
C LYS A 98 -18.28 12.82 -36.24
N GLY A 99 -17.90 13.07 -37.50
CA GLY A 99 -16.88 14.07 -37.83
C GLY A 99 -15.51 13.71 -37.24
N ASN A 100 -14.98 14.57 -36.38
CA ASN A 100 -13.67 14.39 -35.72
C ASN A 100 -13.74 13.79 -34.32
N THR A 101 -14.79 13.01 -34.04
CA THR A 101 -14.97 12.40 -32.72
C THR A 101 -15.29 10.92 -32.78
N TYR A 102 -15.03 10.25 -31.66
CA TYR A 102 -15.40 8.88 -31.39
C TYR A 102 -16.15 8.78 -30.06
N ALA A 103 -17.09 7.84 -29.96
CA ALA A 103 -17.81 7.52 -28.74
C ALA A 103 -18.10 6.02 -28.68
N TRP A 104 -18.19 5.48 -27.47
CA TRP A 104 -18.75 4.14 -27.29
C TRP A 104 -20.25 4.16 -27.61
N ASN A 105 -20.77 3.10 -28.23
CA ASN A 105 -22.20 2.97 -28.45
C ASN A 105 -22.91 2.51 -27.16
N THR A 106 -23.61 3.43 -26.49
CA THR A 106 -24.33 3.18 -25.24
C THR A 106 -25.52 2.22 -25.38
N GLU A 107 -25.98 1.94 -26.61
CA GLU A 107 -27.02 0.93 -26.86
C GLU A 107 -26.54 -0.50 -26.64
N ILE A 108 -25.21 -0.70 -26.54
CA ILE A 108 -24.61 -2.00 -26.25
C ILE A 108 -24.68 -2.26 -24.73
N PRO A 109 -25.46 -3.24 -24.27
CA PRO A 109 -25.58 -3.53 -22.84
C PRO A 109 -24.26 -4.05 -22.29
N CYS A 110 -23.76 -3.38 -21.26
CA CYS A 110 -22.50 -3.73 -20.59
C CYS A 110 -22.72 -3.86 -19.08
N GLU A 111 -22.08 -4.87 -18.49
CA GLU A 111 -21.83 -4.97 -17.06
C GLU A 111 -20.36 -4.59 -16.84
N ILE A 112 -20.11 -3.56 -16.03
CA ILE A 112 -18.77 -3.01 -15.80
C ILE A 112 -18.50 -3.09 -14.30
N ASP A 113 -17.46 -3.82 -13.92
CA ASP A 113 -17.06 -4.05 -12.53
C ASP A 113 -16.92 -2.77 -11.71
N VAL A 114 -16.23 -1.74 -12.21
CA VAL A 114 -16.04 -0.47 -11.50
C VAL A 114 -17.34 0.32 -11.31
N VAL A 115 -18.33 0.11 -12.18
CA VAL A 115 -19.66 0.71 -12.03
C VAL A 115 -20.44 -0.01 -10.95
N ALA A 116 -20.34 -1.35 -10.89
CA ALA A 116 -20.94 -2.14 -9.82
C ALA A 116 -20.30 -1.81 -8.46
N MET A 117 -18.97 -1.68 -8.41
CA MET A 117 -18.23 -1.25 -7.22
C MET A 117 -18.66 0.14 -6.75
N ASP A 118 -18.71 1.14 -7.65
CA ASP A 118 -19.13 2.51 -7.30
C ASP A 118 -20.57 2.55 -6.73
N GLN A 119 -21.48 1.74 -7.27
CA GLN A 119 -22.83 1.60 -6.75
C GLN A 119 -22.86 0.94 -5.37
N LEU A 120 -22.07 -0.12 -5.18
CA LEU A 120 -21.95 -0.82 -3.90
C LEU A 120 -21.38 0.09 -2.81
N CYS A 121 -20.31 0.84 -3.11
CA CYS A 121 -19.74 1.81 -2.18
C CYS A 121 -20.77 2.88 -1.77
N LYS A 122 -21.53 3.44 -2.73
CA LYS A 122 -22.59 4.41 -2.43
C LYS A 122 -23.69 3.83 -1.57
N ALA A 123 -24.09 2.58 -1.83
CA ALA A 123 -25.09 1.90 -1.02
C ALA A 123 -24.60 1.71 0.43
N ILE A 124 -23.35 1.26 0.61
CA ILE A 124 -22.70 1.12 1.93
C ILE A 124 -22.64 2.46 2.67
N GLU A 125 -22.27 3.55 1.98
CA GLU A 125 -22.15 4.88 2.60
C GLU A 125 -23.49 5.40 3.15
N THR A 126 -24.62 4.98 2.56
CA THR A 126 -25.98 5.36 2.97
C THR A 126 -26.72 4.31 3.82
N GLU A 127 -26.12 3.14 4.03
CA GLU A 127 -26.74 2.05 4.79
C GLU A 127 -26.59 2.30 6.28
N GLU A 128 -27.71 2.26 7.00
CA GLU A 128 -27.75 2.46 8.45
C GLU A 128 -27.92 1.15 9.21
N ASN A 129 -28.34 0.06 8.54
CA ASN A 129 -28.39 -1.26 9.15
C ASN A 129 -26.97 -1.86 9.22
N PRO A 130 -26.43 -2.11 10.43
CA PRO A 130 -25.06 -2.60 10.58
C PRO A 130 -24.82 -3.97 9.92
N ASP A 131 -25.80 -4.88 9.92
CA ASP A 131 -25.66 -6.21 9.30
C ASP A 131 -25.56 -6.13 7.78
N LEU A 132 -26.40 -5.29 7.16
CA LEU A 132 -26.38 -5.08 5.71
C LEU A 132 -25.14 -4.32 5.27
N CYS A 133 -24.73 -3.31 6.06
CA CYS A 133 -23.51 -2.54 5.83
C CYS A 133 -22.29 -3.46 5.88
N TYR A 134 -22.15 -4.27 6.95
CA TYR A 134 -21.05 -5.22 7.11
C TYR A 134 -21.01 -6.24 5.96
N LYS A 135 -22.14 -6.88 5.65
CA LYS A 135 -22.19 -7.88 4.58
C LYS A 135 -21.82 -7.28 3.22
N SER A 136 -22.34 -6.09 2.91
CA SER A 136 -22.03 -5.37 1.68
C SER A 136 -20.55 -4.97 1.60
N CYS A 137 -19.95 -4.54 2.71
CA CYS A 137 -18.53 -4.21 2.75
C CYS A 137 -17.63 -5.45 2.62
N ILE A 138 -18.03 -6.61 3.16
CA ILE A 138 -17.32 -7.87 2.94
C ILE A 138 -17.37 -8.25 1.46
N ASP A 139 -18.53 -8.10 0.80
CA ASP A 139 -18.66 -8.33 -0.64
C ASP A 139 -17.78 -7.37 -1.46
N LEU A 140 -17.73 -6.10 -1.05
CA LEU A 140 -16.86 -5.09 -1.65
C LEU A 140 -15.39 -5.54 -1.62
N LEU A 141 -14.89 -5.87 -0.42
CA LEU A 141 -13.49 -6.24 -0.22
C LEU A 141 -13.12 -7.60 -0.82
N SER A 142 -14.09 -8.50 -0.97
CA SER A 142 -13.81 -9.83 -1.55
C SER A 142 -13.71 -9.79 -3.07
N ASN A 143 -14.39 -8.84 -3.74
CA ASN A 143 -14.54 -8.85 -5.20
C ASN A 143 -13.84 -7.69 -5.92
N TYR A 144 -13.47 -6.61 -5.23
CA TYR A 144 -13.06 -5.35 -5.87
C TYR A 144 -11.75 -4.75 -5.31
N MET A 145 -10.87 -5.59 -4.77
CA MET A 145 -9.59 -5.18 -4.18
C MET A 145 -8.42 -5.07 -5.17
N GLU A 146 -8.64 -5.40 -6.43
CA GLU A 146 -7.58 -5.32 -7.45
C GLU A 146 -7.40 -3.88 -7.96
N ASP A 147 -6.14 -3.50 -8.21
CA ASP A 147 -5.80 -2.19 -8.76
C ASP A 147 -6.42 -1.99 -10.15
N PHE A 148 -6.94 -0.79 -10.42
CA PHE A 148 -7.49 -0.44 -11.72
C PHE A 148 -6.43 -0.54 -12.83
N MET A 149 -6.64 -1.45 -13.80
CA MET A 149 -5.79 -1.67 -14.98
C MET A 149 -4.29 -1.64 -14.66
N PHE A 150 -3.85 -2.48 -13.71
CA PHE A 150 -2.49 -2.40 -13.13
C PHE A 150 -1.37 -2.50 -14.17
N GLU A 151 -1.60 -3.18 -15.30
CA GLU A 151 -0.65 -3.33 -16.40
C GLU A 151 -0.41 -2.03 -17.19
N PHE A 152 -1.22 -1.00 -16.96
CA PHE A 152 -1.10 0.32 -17.58
C PHE A 152 -0.88 1.44 -16.56
N HIS A 153 -0.29 1.14 -15.41
CA HIS A 153 -0.01 2.12 -14.34
C HIS A 153 0.80 3.37 -14.78
N SER A 154 1.50 3.31 -15.92
CA SER A 154 2.24 4.46 -16.49
C SER A 154 1.36 5.48 -17.21
N GLN A 155 0.08 5.19 -17.42
CA GLN A 155 -0.87 6.07 -18.09
C GLN A 155 -1.52 6.99 -17.05
N SER A 156 -1.38 8.30 -17.21
CA SER A 156 -1.87 9.29 -16.24
C SER A 156 -3.39 9.19 -15.98
N TRP A 157 -4.18 8.86 -17.00
CA TRP A 157 -5.63 8.69 -16.83
C TRP A 157 -5.99 7.40 -16.07
N VAL A 158 -5.16 6.35 -16.17
CA VAL A 158 -5.32 5.09 -15.43
C VAL A 158 -5.03 5.33 -13.96
N GLU A 159 -3.92 6.01 -13.66
CA GLU A 159 -3.55 6.41 -12.29
C GLU A 159 -4.64 7.28 -11.63
N LEU A 160 -5.22 8.23 -12.38
CA LEU A 160 -6.34 9.02 -11.90
C LEU A 160 -7.56 8.16 -11.54
N GLN A 161 -7.90 7.16 -12.35
CA GLN A 161 -9.03 6.26 -12.06
C GLN A 161 -8.72 5.36 -10.88
N LYS A 162 -7.51 4.78 -10.81
CA LYS A 162 -7.04 4.01 -9.65
C LYS A 162 -7.24 4.78 -8.36
N ASN A 163 -6.71 6.00 -8.29
CA ASN A 163 -6.84 6.85 -7.11
C ASN A 163 -8.31 7.15 -6.76
N TYR A 164 -9.18 7.39 -7.74
CA TYR A 164 -10.61 7.59 -7.47
C TYR A 164 -11.24 6.34 -6.82
N TYR A 165 -11.00 5.17 -7.39
CA TYR A 165 -11.60 3.92 -6.95
C TYR A 165 -11.06 3.43 -5.60
N ASP A 166 -9.75 3.57 -5.35
CA ASP A 166 -9.14 3.33 -4.04
C ASP A 166 -9.79 4.22 -2.97
N ASN A 167 -10.02 5.50 -3.28
CA ASN A 167 -10.61 6.44 -2.35
C ASN A 167 -12.07 6.10 -2.01
N ILE A 168 -12.90 5.70 -2.99
CA ILE A 168 -14.30 5.37 -2.71
C ILE A 168 -14.42 4.06 -1.93
N LEU A 169 -13.56 3.08 -2.21
CA LEU A 169 -13.47 1.83 -1.45
C LEU A 169 -13.11 2.14 0.00
N MET A 170 -12.05 2.93 0.22
CA MET A 170 -11.62 3.30 1.56
C MET A 170 -12.66 4.11 2.34
N ARG A 171 -13.46 4.98 1.69
CA ARG A 171 -14.56 5.69 2.36
C ARG A 171 -15.66 4.74 2.82
N ALA A 172 -16.11 3.83 1.95
CA ALA A 172 -17.12 2.82 2.30
C ALA A 172 -16.65 1.91 3.44
N THR A 173 -15.39 1.46 3.40
CA THR A 173 -14.78 0.66 4.47
C THR A 173 -14.71 1.43 5.79
N ASN A 174 -14.21 2.67 5.79
CA ASN A 174 -14.16 3.49 7.02
C ASN A 174 -15.55 3.74 7.61
N ARG A 175 -16.55 4.02 6.77
CA ARG A 175 -17.94 4.20 7.22
C ARG A 175 -18.46 2.94 7.89
N THR A 176 -18.18 1.77 7.32
CA THR A 176 -18.56 0.47 7.88
C THR A 176 -17.88 0.24 9.23
N CYS A 177 -16.55 0.41 9.31
CA CYS A 177 -15.82 0.28 10.57
C CYS A 177 -16.39 1.20 11.64
N LYS A 178 -16.62 2.49 11.32
CA LYS A 178 -17.20 3.45 12.25
C LYS A 178 -18.57 2.99 12.77
N LEU A 179 -19.47 2.57 11.88
CA LEU A 179 -20.81 2.10 12.27
C LEU A 179 -20.72 0.88 13.21
N LEU A 180 -19.84 -0.08 12.90
CA LEU A 180 -19.66 -1.27 13.71
C LEU A 180 -19.04 -0.96 15.08
N MET A 181 -18.10 0.00 15.14
CA MET A 181 -17.53 0.48 16.40
C MET A 181 -18.60 1.12 17.29
N GLU A 182 -19.48 1.95 16.74
CA GLU A 182 -20.59 2.58 17.48
C GLU A 182 -21.60 1.55 18.02
N GLN A 183 -21.66 0.36 17.43
CA GLN A 183 -22.52 -0.76 17.83
C GLN A 183 -21.75 -1.83 18.64
N GLU A 184 -20.51 -1.54 19.05
CA GLU A 184 -19.66 -2.46 19.82
C GLU A 184 -19.37 -3.81 19.13
N ARG A 185 -19.48 -3.87 17.80
CA ARG A 185 -19.26 -5.08 16.97
C ARG A 185 -17.78 -5.26 16.62
N TYR A 186 -16.93 -5.31 17.65
CA TYR A 186 -15.48 -5.26 17.51
C TYR A 186 -14.87 -6.42 16.71
N ASP A 187 -15.37 -7.65 16.88
CA ASP A 187 -14.85 -8.82 16.15
C ASP A 187 -15.03 -8.69 14.64
N GLU A 188 -16.08 -8.02 14.19
CA GLU A 188 -16.34 -7.79 12.78
C GLU A 188 -15.47 -6.69 12.20
N VAL A 189 -15.18 -5.65 12.99
CA VAL A 189 -14.17 -4.65 12.64
C VAL A 189 -12.82 -5.33 12.43
N ILE A 190 -12.39 -6.20 13.35
CA ILE A 190 -11.14 -6.96 13.23
C ILE A 190 -11.12 -7.76 11.93
N LYS A 191 -12.18 -8.54 11.63
CA LYS A 191 -12.31 -9.33 10.40
C LYS A 191 -12.22 -8.48 9.15
N LEU A 192 -12.92 -7.35 9.12
CA LEU A 192 -12.92 -6.43 7.98
C LEU A 192 -11.50 -5.87 7.76
N CYS A 193 -10.82 -5.46 8.84
CA CYS A 193 -9.44 -5.00 8.79
C CYS A 193 -8.42 -6.12 8.49
N ASP A 194 -8.76 -7.39 8.70
CA ASP A 194 -7.91 -8.50 8.26
C ASP A 194 -8.05 -8.75 6.75
N ILE A 195 -9.27 -8.69 6.21
CA ILE A 195 -9.54 -8.89 4.78
C ILE A 195 -8.90 -7.78 3.92
N LEU A 196 -9.08 -6.51 4.30
CA LEU A 196 -8.52 -5.39 3.54
C LEU A 196 -6.97 -5.41 3.57
N GLY A 197 -6.35 -6.02 4.58
CA GLY A 197 -4.92 -6.35 4.60
C GLY A 197 -3.99 -5.14 4.70
N PHE A 198 -2.76 -5.37 5.17
CA PHE A 198 -1.88 -4.28 5.62
C PHE A 198 -1.41 -3.31 4.52
N LYS A 199 -1.51 -3.67 3.24
CA LYS A 199 -0.98 -2.90 2.11
C LYS A 199 -1.84 -1.70 1.68
N HIS A 200 -3.10 -1.64 2.08
CA HIS A 200 -4.06 -0.62 1.63
C HIS A 200 -4.39 0.44 2.71
N TYR A 201 -3.65 0.47 3.83
CA TYR A 201 -3.95 1.32 5.00
C TYR A 201 -3.14 2.61 5.14
N ALA A 202 -2.86 3.31 4.05
CA ALA A 202 -2.33 4.69 4.18
C ALA A 202 -3.30 5.65 4.91
N ASN A 203 -4.52 5.19 5.26
CA ASN A 203 -5.49 5.90 6.07
C ASN A 203 -5.39 5.52 7.55
N ASN A 204 -5.12 6.52 8.39
CA ASN A 204 -4.88 6.33 9.81
C ASN A 204 -6.05 5.69 10.59
N HIS A 205 -7.29 5.92 10.18
CA HIS A 205 -8.45 5.52 10.97
C HIS A 205 -8.67 4.01 11.01
N ILE A 206 -8.27 3.26 9.98
CA ILE A 206 -8.44 1.80 10.02
C ILE A 206 -7.55 1.17 11.09
N HIS A 207 -6.31 1.65 11.21
CA HIS A 207 -5.40 1.17 12.25
C HIS A 207 -5.91 1.49 13.66
N GLU A 208 -6.46 2.69 13.83
CA GLU A 208 -7.13 3.10 15.07
C GLU A 208 -8.32 2.18 15.40
N TYR A 209 -9.21 1.93 14.44
CA TYR A 209 -10.36 1.03 14.66
C TYR A 209 -9.94 -0.38 15.04
N LYS A 210 -8.92 -0.93 14.38
CA LYS A 210 -8.45 -2.29 14.70
C LYS A 210 -7.77 -2.37 16.07
N LEU A 211 -6.94 -1.40 16.42
CA LEU A 211 -6.31 -1.34 17.74
C LEU A 211 -7.37 -1.19 18.84
N GLU A 212 -8.36 -0.32 18.62
CA GLU A 212 -9.44 -0.10 19.57
C GLU A 212 -10.30 -1.37 19.70
N ALA A 213 -10.61 -2.05 18.61
CA ALA A 213 -11.33 -3.32 18.65
C ALA A 213 -10.56 -4.41 19.42
N TYR A 214 -9.23 -4.50 19.28
CA TYR A 214 -8.43 -5.40 20.12
C TYR A 214 -8.45 -5.01 21.59
N ARG A 215 -8.40 -3.71 21.91
CA ARG A 215 -8.50 -3.21 23.29
C ARG A 215 -9.82 -3.63 23.93
N GLN A 216 -10.94 -3.39 23.23
CA GLN A 216 -12.28 -3.69 23.73
C GLN A 216 -12.55 -5.19 23.87
N THR A 217 -11.99 -6.01 22.97
CA THR A 217 -12.07 -7.48 23.05
C THR A 217 -11.02 -8.10 23.98
N HIS A 218 -10.24 -7.29 24.71
CA HIS A 218 -9.19 -7.72 25.63
C HIS A 218 -8.11 -8.62 24.99
N GLN A 219 -7.90 -8.48 23.69
CA GLN A 219 -6.87 -9.19 22.93
C GLN A 219 -5.52 -8.46 23.03
N LEU A 220 -5.01 -8.29 24.27
CA LEU A 220 -3.88 -7.41 24.60
C LEU A 220 -2.60 -7.74 23.82
N SER A 221 -2.22 -9.01 23.70
CA SER A 221 -1.02 -9.42 22.96
C SER A 221 -1.13 -9.10 21.47
N LEU A 222 -2.34 -9.22 20.89
CA LEU A 222 -2.58 -8.86 19.50
C LEU A 222 -2.57 -7.35 19.30
N ALA A 223 -3.15 -6.57 20.21
CA ALA A 223 -3.04 -5.11 20.20
C ALA A 223 -1.59 -4.64 20.21
N LEU A 224 -0.77 -5.20 21.12
CA LEU A 224 0.65 -4.85 21.24
C LEU A 224 1.44 -5.17 19.97
N SER A 225 1.34 -6.41 19.48
CA SER A 225 2.03 -6.82 18.25
C SER A 225 1.57 -6.04 17.02
N TYR A 226 0.29 -5.66 16.96
CA TYR A 226 -0.25 -4.85 15.87
C TYR A 226 0.21 -3.38 15.97
N TYR A 227 0.29 -2.80 17.16
CA TYR A 227 0.82 -1.44 17.36
C TYR A 227 2.25 -1.34 16.81
N HIS A 228 3.14 -2.28 17.15
CA HIS A 228 4.51 -2.28 16.68
C HIS A 228 4.60 -2.33 15.14
N LYS A 229 3.74 -3.15 14.50
CA LYS A 229 3.63 -3.18 13.03
C LYS A 229 3.18 -1.82 12.45
N VAL A 230 2.21 -1.17 13.08
CA VAL A 230 1.73 0.17 12.68
C VAL A 230 2.84 1.20 12.86
N ALA A 231 3.55 1.20 13.99
CA ALA A 231 4.66 2.11 14.25
C ALA A 231 5.79 1.95 13.23
N ASP A 232 6.22 0.72 12.96
CA ASP A 232 7.23 0.43 11.93
C ASP A 232 6.82 0.94 10.55
N MET A 233 5.55 0.82 10.17
CA MET A 233 5.06 1.34 8.90
C MET A 233 5.04 2.88 8.87
N TYR A 234 4.54 3.50 9.93
CA TYR A 234 4.36 4.96 10.00
C TYR A 234 5.70 5.67 9.96
N TYR A 235 6.62 5.30 10.85
CA TYR A 235 7.95 5.88 10.88
C TYR A 235 8.78 5.38 9.69
N GLY A 236 8.80 4.07 9.46
CA GLY A 236 9.72 3.44 8.52
C GLY A 236 9.33 3.55 7.05
N ARG A 237 8.06 3.73 6.69
CA ARG A 237 7.62 3.85 5.29
C ARG A 237 7.01 5.21 4.97
N LEU A 238 6.18 5.75 5.86
CA LEU A 238 5.46 7.00 5.60
C LEU A 238 6.20 8.24 6.12
N GLY A 239 7.15 8.08 7.05
CA GLY A 239 7.86 9.18 7.68
C GLY A 239 6.95 10.07 8.54
N ILE A 240 5.85 9.52 9.07
CA ILE A 240 4.88 10.21 9.92
C ILE A 240 4.84 9.59 11.31
N GLU A 241 4.34 10.35 12.29
CA GLU A 241 4.16 9.84 13.64
C GLU A 241 2.88 9.00 13.78
N VAL A 242 2.93 8.00 14.66
CA VAL A 242 1.75 7.24 15.10
C VAL A 242 0.74 8.17 15.77
N THR A 243 -0.55 7.95 15.50
CA THR A 243 -1.61 8.83 16.02
C THR A 243 -1.73 8.77 17.55
N PRO A 244 -2.24 9.84 18.20
CA PRO A 244 -2.39 9.87 19.65
C PRO A 244 -3.23 8.71 20.20
N LEU A 245 -4.31 8.34 19.50
CA LEU A 245 -5.19 7.24 19.92
C LEU A 245 -4.47 5.89 19.92
N CYS A 246 -3.70 5.60 18.88
CA CYS A 246 -2.88 4.38 18.84
C CYS A 246 -1.90 4.31 20.02
N ARG A 247 -1.28 5.45 20.39
CA ARG A 247 -0.34 5.53 21.52
C ARG A 247 -1.03 5.36 22.86
N GLU A 248 -2.20 5.95 23.05
CA GLU A 248 -3.04 5.76 24.24
C GLU A 248 -3.40 4.28 24.43
N ILE A 249 -3.84 3.61 23.37
CA ILE A 249 -4.15 2.18 23.39
C ILE A 249 -2.92 1.36 23.80
N TYR A 250 -1.74 1.67 23.25
CA TYR A 250 -0.49 1.02 23.65
C TYR A 250 -0.18 1.20 25.14
N GLU A 251 -0.27 2.43 25.66
CA GLU A 251 0.00 2.73 27.07
C GLU A 251 -0.94 1.96 28.00
N ASP A 252 -2.23 1.87 27.65
CA ASP A 252 -3.22 1.14 28.44
C ASP A 252 -3.01 -0.37 28.38
N VAL A 253 -2.70 -0.93 27.21
CA VAL A 253 -2.36 -2.35 27.05
C VAL A 253 -1.16 -2.72 27.92
N VAL A 254 -0.11 -1.91 27.92
CA VAL A 254 1.08 -2.13 28.77
C VAL A 254 0.74 -2.07 30.25
N LYS A 255 -0.09 -1.11 30.69
CA LYS A 255 -0.56 -1.04 32.09
C LYS A 255 -1.32 -2.31 32.49
N CYS A 256 -2.24 -2.79 31.65
CA CYS A 256 -3.03 -3.99 31.90
C CYS A 256 -2.19 -5.28 31.96
N ILE A 257 -1.11 -5.38 31.18
CA ILE A 257 -0.19 -6.53 31.27
C ILE A 257 0.59 -6.49 32.60
N SER A 258 0.93 -5.30 33.08
CA SER A 258 1.75 -5.11 34.29
C SER A 258 1.01 -5.19 35.63
N SER A 259 -0.30 -5.43 35.64
CA SER A 259 -1.14 -5.25 36.85
C SER A 259 -1.16 -6.42 37.84
N ASN A 260 -0.56 -7.57 37.52
CA ASN A 260 -0.46 -8.69 38.47
C ASN A 260 0.92 -8.72 39.13
N PRO A 261 1.01 -8.88 40.46
CA PRO A 261 2.28 -9.14 41.12
C PRO A 261 2.80 -10.51 40.68
N VAL A 262 3.91 -10.50 39.94
CA VAL A 262 4.61 -11.70 39.47
C VAL A 262 5.84 -11.92 40.35
N ASP A 263 6.11 -13.18 40.71
CA ASP A 263 7.37 -13.52 41.41
C ASP A 263 8.58 -13.29 40.50
N VAL A 264 9.75 -12.96 41.08
CA VAL A 264 10.97 -12.65 40.31
C VAL A 264 11.38 -13.83 39.42
N HIS A 265 11.15 -15.07 39.86
CA HIS A 265 11.47 -16.24 39.06
C HIS A 265 10.52 -16.40 37.86
N GLU A 266 9.23 -16.18 38.07
CA GLU A 266 8.22 -16.21 37.02
C GLU A 266 8.43 -15.08 36.01
N LEU A 267 8.80 -13.89 36.48
CA LEU A 267 9.20 -12.76 35.63
C LEU A 267 10.43 -13.09 34.78
N GLU A 268 11.46 -13.71 35.35
CA GLU A 268 12.66 -14.07 34.60
C GLU A 268 12.36 -15.12 33.51
N GLN A 269 11.45 -16.06 33.77
CA GLN A 269 11.00 -17.03 32.74
C GLN A 269 10.24 -16.33 31.62
N GLN A 270 9.30 -15.44 31.95
CA GLN A 270 8.55 -14.66 30.95
C GLN A 270 9.47 -13.80 30.06
N LEU A 271 10.52 -13.20 30.63
CA LEU A 271 11.49 -12.39 29.89
C LEU A 271 12.48 -13.20 29.03
N LYS A 272 12.63 -14.51 29.31
CA LYS A 272 13.51 -15.42 28.54
C LYS A 272 12.82 -16.08 27.36
N ASP A 273 11.48 -16.18 27.39
CA ASP A 273 10.68 -16.83 26.35
C ASP A 273 10.54 -15.97 25.08
N ASP A 274 10.94 -14.71 25.12
CA ASP A 274 10.99 -13.86 23.93
C ASP A 274 12.17 -14.26 23.03
N HIS A 275 11.83 -14.62 21.79
CA HIS A 275 12.69 -15.18 20.76
C HIS A 275 14.13 -14.65 20.79
N ARG A 276 15.10 -15.57 20.91
CA ARG A 276 16.53 -15.27 20.68
C ARG A 276 16.71 -14.76 19.25
N HIS A 277 16.68 -13.45 19.06
CA HIS A 277 17.01 -12.83 17.79
C HIS A 277 18.52 -12.98 17.57
N ASP A 278 18.90 -13.67 16.50
CA ASP A 278 20.30 -13.82 16.12
C ASP A 278 20.72 -12.60 15.31
N GLY A 279 21.22 -11.57 15.99
CA GLY A 279 21.60 -10.31 15.37
C GLY A 279 21.54 -9.14 16.36
N THR A 280 21.67 -7.94 15.81
CA THR A 280 21.50 -6.67 16.55
C THR A 280 20.03 -6.45 16.88
N PHE A 281 19.73 -5.87 18.04
CA PHE A 281 18.35 -5.65 18.47
C PHE A 281 17.68 -4.54 17.62
N TYR A 282 16.75 -4.94 16.76
CA TYR A 282 15.86 -4.03 16.01
C TYR A 282 14.56 -3.81 16.80
N CYS A 283 14.10 -2.57 16.87
CA CYS A 283 12.84 -2.22 17.51
C CYS A 283 12.15 -1.05 16.78
N ASP A 284 10.86 -0.86 17.02
CA ASP A 284 10.16 0.33 16.55
C ASP A 284 10.72 1.60 17.24
N PHE A 285 10.39 2.75 16.66
CA PHE A 285 11.00 4.00 17.08
C PHE A 285 10.55 4.46 18.47
N ASP A 286 9.38 4.06 18.96
CA ASP A 286 8.93 4.42 20.31
C ASP A 286 9.65 3.59 21.38
N VAL A 287 9.88 2.30 21.12
CA VAL A 287 10.77 1.48 21.95
C VAL A 287 12.21 2.02 21.94
N PHE A 288 12.71 2.46 20.78
CA PHE A 288 14.02 3.10 20.67
C PHE A 288 14.13 4.36 21.55
N LYS A 289 13.10 5.23 21.55
CA LYS A 289 13.04 6.40 22.44
C LYS A 289 13.14 5.99 23.91
N ASN A 290 12.44 4.94 24.33
CA ASN A 290 12.51 4.44 25.71
C ASN A 290 13.91 3.95 26.08
N ILE A 291 14.54 3.18 25.19
CA ILE A 291 15.92 2.69 25.37
C ILE A 291 16.90 3.87 25.44
N TYR A 292 16.74 4.88 24.58
CA TYR A 292 17.54 6.11 24.62
C TYR A 292 17.44 6.82 25.98
N GLN A 293 16.20 6.99 26.50
CA GLN A 293 15.98 7.60 27.81
C GLN A 293 16.62 6.80 28.96
N MET A 294 16.57 5.46 28.91
CA MET A 294 17.26 4.61 29.88
C MET A 294 18.79 4.80 29.84
N ASN A 295 19.36 4.93 28.64
CA ASN A 295 20.79 5.16 28.46
C ASN A 295 21.22 6.54 28.94
N LEU A 296 20.44 7.60 28.68
CA LEU A 296 20.67 8.94 29.25
C LEU A 296 20.66 8.93 30.79
N ARG A 297 19.70 8.22 31.40
CA ARG A 297 19.63 8.10 32.87
C ARG A 297 20.83 7.33 33.43
N SER A 298 21.34 6.34 32.70
CA SER A 298 22.46 5.49 33.11
C SER A 298 23.82 6.16 32.93
N ALA A 299 23.97 7.04 31.95
CA ALA A 299 25.22 7.77 31.67
C ALA A 299 25.70 8.60 32.87
N ARG A 300 24.77 9.10 33.68
CA ARG A 300 25.07 9.85 34.93
C ARG A 300 25.79 9.04 36.01
N ARG A 301 25.76 7.70 35.93
CA ARG A 301 26.23 6.80 36.99
C ARG A 301 27.23 5.75 36.50
N SER A 302 27.48 5.66 35.19
CA SER A 302 28.28 4.60 34.58
C SER A 302 29.37 5.20 33.70
N SER A 303 30.58 4.64 33.78
CA SER A 303 31.69 4.95 32.86
C SER A 303 31.55 4.31 31.47
N ARG A 304 30.42 3.64 31.19
CA ARG A 304 30.15 3.00 29.90
C ARG A 304 29.63 4.03 28.89
N SER A 305 30.54 4.52 28.06
CA SER A 305 30.23 5.39 26.93
C SER A 305 29.27 4.72 25.94
N ARG A 306 28.33 5.50 25.43
CA ARG A 306 27.39 5.09 24.39
C ARG A 306 27.21 6.24 23.41
N TYR A 307 26.92 5.91 22.16
CA TYR A 307 26.80 6.89 21.09
C TYR A 307 25.45 6.73 20.42
N LEU A 308 24.74 7.84 20.28
CA LEU A 308 23.59 7.95 19.40
C LEU A 308 24.13 8.23 18.01
N VAL A 309 23.80 7.39 17.04
CA VAL A 309 24.20 7.56 15.64
C VAL A 309 22.93 7.68 14.79
N LEU A 310 22.91 8.64 13.87
CA LEU A 310 21.91 8.74 12.83
C LEU A 310 22.59 8.43 11.49
N LEU A 311 22.08 7.41 10.79
CA LEU A 311 22.46 7.09 9.43
C LEU A 311 21.39 7.65 8.50
N THR A 312 21.79 8.41 7.48
CA THR A 312 20.90 8.99 6.47
C THR A 312 21.33 8.52 5.08
N MET A 313 20.45 7.79 4.41
CA MET A 313 20.64 7.34 3.04
C MET A 313 20.23 8.45 2.08
N GLN A 314 21.15 8.85 1.20
CA GLN A 314 20.89 9.82 0.14
C GLN A 314 20.78 9.08 -1.19
N GLN A 315 19.64 9.27 -1.86
CA GLN A 315 19.31 8.60 -3.13
C GLN A 315 18.90 9.64 -4.18
N PRO A 316 19.05 9.33 -5.49
CA PRO A 316 18.46 10.10 -6.57
C PRO A 316 16.93 10.29 -6.39
N GLU A 317 16.43 11.50 -6.64
CA GLU A 317 15.00 11.85 -6.48
C GLU A 317 14.09 11.05 -7.43
N ASP A 318 14.58 10.66 -8.61
CA ASP A 318 13.80 10.01 -9.68
C ASP A 318 13.65 8.48 -9.51
N LEU A 319 14.07 7.92 -8.39
CA LEU A 319 13.96 6.48 -8.16
C LEU A 319 12.53 6.05 -7.84
N LYS A 320 12.13 4.90 -8.39
CA LYS A 320 10.86 4.25 -8.04
C LYS A 320 10.86 3.88 -6.55
N GLU A 321 9.74 4.11 -5.87
CA GLU A 321 9.54 3.79 -4.43
C GLU A 321 9.91 2.33 -4.10
N GLU A 322 9.63 1.38 -5.00
CA GLU A 322 10.00 -0.03 -4.82
C GLU A 322 11.52 -0.25 -4.71
N ILE A 323 12.30 0.48 -5.50
CA ILE A 323 13.77 0.40 -5.48
C ILE A 323 14.30 1.07 -4.23
N GLN A 324 13.75 2.24 -3.89
CA GLN A 324 14.06 2.97 -2.66
C GLN A 324 13.85 2.10 -1.42
N GLN A 325 12.70 1.42 -1.33
CA GLN A 325 12.37 0.54 -0.23
C GLN A 325 13.30 -0.68 -0.15
N ARG A 326 13.60 -1.32 -1.29
CA ARG A 326 14.53 -2.45 -1.34
C ARG A 326 15.94 -2.06 -0.87
N GLU A 327 16.40 -0.89 -1.25
CA GLU A 327 17.72 -0.40 -0.82
C GLU A 327 17.75 -0.09 0.68
N SER A 328 16.67 0.49 1.21
CA SER A 328 16.49 0.66 2.65
C SER A 328 16.46 -0.68 3.40
N ASP A 329 15.83 -1.72 2.85
CA ASP A 329 15.79 -3.06 3.44
C ASP A 329 17.20 -3.69 3.47
N ILE A 330 18.01 -3.47 2.43
CA ILE A 330 19.42 -3.90 2.41
C ILE A 330 20.20 -3.22 3.55
N LEU A 331 20.01 -1.92 3.77
CA LEU A 331 20.67 -1.23 4.87
C LEU A 331 20.25 -1.80 6.24
N ARG A 332 18.97 -2.11 6.45
CA ARG A 332 18.48 -2.78 7.67
C ARG A 332 19.22 -4.10 7.90
N ASP A 333 19.31 -4.92 6.86
CA ASP A 333 19.93 -6.24 6.96
C ASP A 333 21.43 -6.12 7.24
N VAL A 334 22.11 -5.14 6.62
CA VAL A 334 23.52 -4.82 6.92
C VAL A 334 23.68 -4.45 8.40
N ILE A 335 22.90 -3.50 8.91
CA ILE A 335 22.98 -3.07 10.32
C ILE A 335 22.75 -4.26 11.27
N THR A 336 21.74 -5.10 10.96
CA THR A 336 21.41 -6.29 11.74
C THR A 336 22.62 -7.22 11.90
N THR A 337 23.40 -7.41 10.82
CA THR A 337 24.55 -8.33 10.76
C THR A 337 25.87 -7.75 11.26
N GLU A 338 26.12 -6.45 11.09
CA GLU A 338 27.44 -5.85 11.34
C GLU A 338 27.61 -5.32 12.78
N LEU A 339 26.51 -4.96 13.43
CA LEU A 339 26.49 -4.52 14.82
C LEU A 339 26.45 -5.69 15.81
N ARG A 340 26.75 -5.38 17.08
CA ARG A 340 26.78 -6.39 18.15
C ARG A 340 25.38 -6.57 18.72
N LYS A 341 25.15 -7.73 19.35
CA LYS A 341 23.88 -8.05 20.03
C LYS A 341 23.46 -7.06 21.12
N ASN A 342 24.40 -6.30 21.67
CA ASN A 342 24.14 -5.28 22.69
C ASN A 342 23.87 -3.88 22.11
N ASP A 343 24.04 -3.69 20.80
CA ASP A 343 23.68 -2.47 20.11
C ASP A 343 22.19 -2.53 19.75
N VAL A 344 21.58 -1.36 19.63
CA VAL A 344 20.15 -1.22 19.35
C VAL A 344 19.97 -0.29 18.17
N PHE A 345 19.04 -0.61 17.26
CA PHE A 345 18.71 0.27 16.15
C PHE A 345 17.23 0.25 15.81
N SER A 346 16.78 1.32 15.14
CA SER A 346 15.41 1.51 14.73
C SER A 346 15.33 2.37 13.48
N LYS A 347 14.30 2.19 12.66
CA LYS A 347 14.03 3.02 11.48
C LYS A 347 13.18 4.22 11.90
N CYS A 348 13.73 5.43 11.79
CA CYS A 348 13.07 6.67 12.22
C CYS A 348 12.42 7.45 11.07
N SER A 349 12.84 7.22 9.84
CA SER A 349 12.21 7.72 8.62
C SER A 349 12.49 6.76 7.44
N PRO A 350 11.87 6.93 6.25
CA PRO A 350 12.08 6.03 5.12
C PRO A 350 13.54 5.82 4.73
N PHE A 351 14.37 6.83 4.95
CA PHE A 351 15.79 6.86 4.58
C PHE A 351 16.73 7.03 5.76
N GLN A 352 16.24 6.95 7.00
CA GLN A 352 17.07 7.14 8.19
C GLN A 352 16.92 6.05 9.23
N TYR A 353 18.06 5.67 9.80
CA TYR A 353 18.17 4.72 10.90
C TYR A 353 18.83 5.39 12.10
N SER A 354 18.21 5.23 13.27
CA SER A 354 18.77 5.65 14.55
C SER A 354 19.39 4.44 15.25
N LEU A 355 20.61 4.59 15.76
CA LEU A 355 21.37 3.53 16.42
C LEU A 355 21.86 4.01 17.79
N ILE A 356 21.93 3.09 18.75
CA ILE A 356 22.64 3.23 20.01
C ILE A 356 23.76 2.21 20.01
N ILE A 357 25.00 2.68 19.90
CA ILE A 357 26.20 1.83 19.88
C ILE A 357 26.87 1.85 21.25
N ALA A 358 27.04 0.66 21.83
CA ALA A 358 27.68 0.46 23.13
C ALA A 358 29.19 0.20 22.95
N THR A 359 30.00 1.24 23.08
CA THR A 359 31.45 1.17 22.89
C THR A 359 32.20 2.11 23.84
N ALA A 360 33.36 1.67 24.32
CA ALA A 360 34.16 2.41 25.30
C ALA A 360 34.83 3.67 24.73
N SER A 361 35.09 3.71 23.41
CA SER A 361 35.77 4.82 22.74
C SER A 361 35.06 5.27 21.46
N VAL A 362 35.33 6.52 21.07
CA VAL A 362 34.88 7.12 19.80
C VAL A 362 35.36 6.28 18.62
N GLU A 363 36.63 5.84 18.63
CA GLU A 363 37.22 5.01 17.57
C GLU A 363 36.48 3.68 17.40
N GLY A 364 35.95 3.11 18.49
CA GLY A 364 35.12 1.91 18.42
C GLY A 364 33.77 2.17 17.76
N CYS A 365 33.21 3.37 17.93
CA CYS A 365 32.01 3.82 17.24
C CYS A 365 32.29 4.01 15.75
N ASP A 366 33.37 4.73 15.41
CA ASP A 366 33.78 4.95 14.03
C ASP A 366 34.00 3.62 13.30
N LYS A 367 34.71 2.66 13.92
CA LYS A 367 34.89 1.31 13.35
C LYS A 367 33.58 0.55 13.14
N ALA A 368 32.60 0.74 14.03
CA ALA A 368 31.29 0.12 13.85
C ALA A 368 30.55 0.73 12.66
N ILE A 369 30.57 2.06 12.54
CA ILE A 369 29.95 2.81 11.44
C ILE A 369 30.63 2.47 10.10
N SER A 370 31.98 2.48 10.03
CA SER A 370 32.71 2.15 8.81
C SER A 370 32.37 0.77 8.28
N ARG A 371 32.23 -0.25 9.14
CA ARG A 371 31.80 -1.60 8.72
C ARG A 371 30.42 -1.59 8.06
N ILE A 372 29.48 -0.82 8.61
CA ILE A 372 28.14 -0.66 8.02
C ILE A 372 28.25 0.01 6.65
N VAL A 373 28.98 1.12 6.55
CA VAL A 373 29.16 1.87 5.31
C VAL A 373 29.82 0.99 4.23
N ASP A 374 30.93 0.32 4.55
CA ASP A 374 31.66 -0.55 3.63
C ASP A 374 30.79 -1.71 3.14
N LYS A 375 30.01 -2.31 4.04
CA LYS A 375 29.15 -3.44 3.71
C LYS A 375 27.91 -3.03 2.91
N PHE A 376 27.36 -1.85 3.19
CA PHE A 376 26.28 -1.27 2.41
C PHE A 376 26.75 -0.93 1.00
N GLU A 377 27.93 -0.32 0.85
CA GLU A 377 28.53 0.00 -0.46
C GLU A 377 28.73 -1.24 -1.34
N GLN A 378 29.05 -2.39 -0.74
CA GLN A 378 29.17 -3.68 -1.43
C GLN A 378 27.83 -4.29 -1.88
N LYS A 379 26.72 -3.94 -1.21
CA LYS A 379 25.41 -4.59 -1.38
C LYS A 379 24.35 -3.69 -2.02
N LYS A 380 24.59 -2.38 -2.10
CA LYS A 380 23.63 -1.40 -2.61
C LYS A 380 23.20 -1.73 -4.04
N LEU A 381 21.97 -1.36 -4.39
CA LEU A 381 21.41 -1.61 -5.71
C LEU A 381 21.63 -0.41 -6.64
N VAL A 382 21.68 0.79 -6.07
CA VAL A 382 21.83 2.05 -6.79
C VAL A 382 23.27 2.54 -6.57
N ALA A 383 23.99 2.74 -7.67
CA ALA A 383 25.40 3.13 -7.62
C ALA A 383 25.59 4.53 -7.01
N GLU A 384 24.63 5.44 -7.26
CA GLU A 384 24.65 6.81 -6.75
C GLU A 384 24.21 6.94 -5.28
N SER A 385 23.65 5.87 -4.69
CA SER A 385 23.22 5.92 -3.30
C SER A 385 24.41 6.01 -2.36
N THR A 386 24.34 6.94 -1.41
CA THR A 386 25.39 7.18 -0.42
C THR A 386 24.81 7.18 0.99
N LEU A 387 25.64 6.80 1.96
CA LEU A 387 25.27 6.77 3.36
C LEU A 387 26.03 7.85 4.12
N VAL A 388 25.30 8.85 4.61
CA VAL A 388 25.82 9.91 5.48
C VAL A 388 25.52 9.53 6.93
N TYR A 389 26.40 9.90 7.85
CA TYR A 389 26.21 9.61 9.26
C TYR A 389 26.61 10.80 10.14
N GLU A 390 25.93 10.91 11.27
CA GLU A 390 26.28 11.81 12.36
C GLU A 390 26.14 11.07 13.69
N TYR A 391 26.95 11.41 14.68
CA TYR A 391 26.83 10.79 16.00
C TYR A 391 27.12 11.74 17.14
N LYS A 392 26.52 11.44 18.30
CA LYS A 392 26.66 12.19 19.53
C LYS A 392 26.87 11.25 20.70
N HIS A 393 27.78 11.62 21.60
CA HIS A 393 27.96 10.91 22.86
C HIS A 393 26.72 11.09 23.76
N ILE A 394 26.24 9.99 24.34
CA ILE A 394 25.14 9.98 25.30
C ILE A 394 25.74 10.23 26.69
N SER A 395 25.65 11.46 27.18
CA SER A 395 26.18 11.92 28.49
C SER A 395 25.10 12.28 29.48
#